data_AF-A0A932P358-F1
#
_entry.id   AF-A0A932P358-F1
#
_cell.length_a   1.000
_cell.length_b   1.000
_cell.length_c   1.000
_cell.angle_alpha   90.00
_cell.angle_beta   90.00
_cell.angle_gamma   90.00
#
_symmetry.space_group_name_H-M   'P 1'
#
loop_
_entity.id
_entity.type
_entity.pdbx_description
1 polymer ?
#
loop_
_entity_poly.entity_id
_entity_poly.type
_entity_poly.pdbx_seq_one_letter_code
_entity_poly.pdbx_strand_id
1 'polypeptide(L)'
;MKGLFSDIKKTSKNIAVQVARQMAQEPLEVLKEGSRQVAGDENLDKPRSHESPEGIENKENQSEAAVKNDKIKSQRLYDAYKKEIDDIRREKVFKDIQARITQGEYVPLLDYPELLREQREVLAAQYQAVQEQKRVQIKRQEKGTPQIATKPSRRMIAGQKTQMQREQTRVEKPMPPSG
;
A
#
# COMPACT_ATOMS: atom_id res chain seq x y z
N MET A 1 -4.94 8.02 -11.93
CA MET A 1 -4.99 8.38 -10.49
C MET A 1 -3.75 9.17 -10.05
N LYS A 2 -3.44 10.34 -10.63
CA LYS A 2 -2.28 11.18 -10.23
C LYS A 2 -2.65 12.51 -9.55
N GLY A 3 -3.94 12.86 -9.45
CA GLY A 3 -4.40 14.15 -8.88
C GLY A 3 -4.65 14.18 -7.37
N LEU A 4 -5.04 13.06 -6.74
CA LEU A 4 -5.40 13.03 -5.32
C LEU A 4 -4.22 13.32 -4.37
N PHE A 5 -3.02 12.83 -4.70
CA PHE A 5 -1.83 13.01 -3.87
C PHE A 5 -1.26 14.43 -3.90
N SER A 6 -1.50 15.21 -4.97
CA SER A 6 -1.06 16.62 -5.02
C SER A 6 -1.95 17.52 -4.16
N ASP A 7 -3.23 17.21 -4.05
CA ASP A 7 -4.19 18.04 -3.32
C ASP A 7 -4.06 17.85 -1.80
N ILE A 8 -3.72 16.63 -1.34
CA ILE A 8 -3.37 16.32 0.06
C ILE A 8 -2.08 17.04 0.50
N LYS A 9 -1.08 17.13 -0.37
CA LYS A 9 0.18 17.85 -0.08
C LYS A 9 0.01 19.37 -0.04
N LYS A 10 -0.96 19.93 -0.77
CA LYS A 10 -1.29 21.36 -0.72
C LYS A 10 -2.09 21.70 0.54
N THR A 11 -3.00 20.82 0.96
CA THR A 11 -3.78 21.00 2.20
C THR A 11 -2.92 20.91 3.46
N SER A 12 -2.01 19.95 3.57
CA SER A 12 -1.13 19.83 4.75
C SER A 12 -0.18 21.03 4.91
N LYS A 13 0.35 21.57 3.81
CA LYS A 13 1.17 22.80 3.85
C LYS A 13 0.35 24.00 4.33
N ASN A 14 -0.89 24.15 3.88
CA ASN A 14 -1.74 25.26 4.30
C ASN A 14 -2.13 25.17 5.78
N ILE A 15 -2.37 23.96 6.30
CA ILE A 15 -2.65 23.70 7.72
C ILE A 15 -1.42 24.04 8.58
N ALA A 16 -0.24 23.56 8.19
CA ALA A 16 1.00 23.86 8.91
C ALA A 16 1.30 25.36 8.97
N VAL A 17 1.04 26.10 7.89
CA VAL A 17 1.19 27.56 7.84
C VAL A 17 0.17 28.27 8.75
N GLN A 18 -1.07 27.77 8.83
CA GLN A 18 -2.09 28.33 9.74
C GLN A 18 -1.74 28.09 11.20
N VAL A 19 -1.31 26.88 11.57
CA VAL A 19 -0.88 26.55 12.94
C VAL A 19 0.35 27.38 13.33
N ALA A 20 1.33 27.52 12.43
CA ALA A 20 2.50 28.36 12.67
C ALA A 20 2.15 29.84 12.86
N ARG A 21 1.17 30.36 12.11
CA ARG A 21 0.68 31.75 12.29
C ARG A 21 -0.03 31.94 13.62
N GLN A 22 -0.84 30.98 14.05
CA GLN A 22 -1.51 31.01 15.35
C GLN A 22 -0.49 30.97 16.50
N MET A 23 0.51 30.08 16.42
CA MET A 23 1.58 30.01 17.41
C MET A 23 2.48 31.26 17.44
N ALA A 24 2.66 31.93 16.30
CA ALA A 24 3.41 33.18 16.22
C ALA A 24 2.65 34.39 16.80
N GLN A 25 1.32 34.35 16.83
CA GLN A 25 0.49 35.44 17.34
C GLN A 25 0.28 35.36 18.86
N GLU A 26 0.32 34.15 19.46
CA GLU A 26 0.07 33.94 20.90
C GLU A 26 1.17 33.16 21.64
N PRO A 27 2.48 33.43 21.42
CA PRO A 27 3.54 32.64 22.05
C PRO A 27 3.60 32.84 23.58
N LEU A 28 3.24 34.03 24.06
CA LEU A 28 3.41 34.39 25.48
C LEU A 28 2.36 33.76 26.39
N GLU A 29 1.12 33.55 25.90
CA GLU A 29 0.04 32.99 26.71
C GLU A 29 0.21 31.47 26.87
N VAL A 30 0.58 30.78 25.80
CA VAL A 30 0.90 29.34 25.84
C VAL A 30 2.13 29.06 26.73
N LEU A 31 3.16 29.91 26.66
CA LEU A 31 4.31 29.81 27.56
C LEU A 31 3.93 30.12 29.02
N LYS A 32 3.02 31.07 29.25
CA LYS A 32 2.56 31.42 30.60
C LYS A 32 1.70 30.32 31.21
N GLU A 33 0.82 29.69 30.44
CA GLU A 33 0.04 28.54 30.87
C GLU A 33 0.92 27.30 31.10
N GLY A 34 1.85 27.02 30.18
CA GLY A 34 2.80 25.92 30.30
C GLY A 34 3.74 26.10 31.50
N SER A 35 4.25 27.32 31.73
CA SER A 35 5.08 27.61 32.90
C SER A 35 4.30 27.49 34.21
N ARG A 36 3.02 27.88 34.26
CA ARG A 36 2.14 27.65 35.42
C ARG A 36 1.92 26.17 35.71
N GLN A 37 1.74 25.34 34.67
CA GLN A 37 1.59 23.90 34.82
C GLN A 37 2.87 23.18 35.28
N VAL A 38 4.05 23.71 34.92
CA VAL A 38 5.35 23.12 35.30
C VAL A 38 5.87 23.63 36.63
N ALA A 39 5.59 24.90 36.99
CA ALA A 39 6.12 25.51 38.21
C ALA A 39 5.33 25.17 39.47
N GLY A 40 4.05 24.82 39.36
CA GLY A 40 3.18 24.61 40.53
C GLY A 40 2.85 25.93 41.23
N ASP A 41 1.56 26.21 41.41
CA ASP A 41 1.10 27.42 42.09
C ASP A 41 1.40 27.33 43.60
N GLU A 42 2.46 28.01 44.05
CA GLU A 42 2.64 28.37 45.45
C GLU A 42 2.40 29.89 45.64
N ASN A 43 1.11 30.21 45.81
CA ASN A 43 0.45 31.38 46.41
C ASN A 43 1.07 32.79 46.30
N LEU A 44 0.32 33.72 45.67
CA LEU A 44 0.25 35.13 46.06
C LEU A 44 -1.20 35.67 45.90
N ASP A 45 -1.60 36.55 46.83
CA ASP A 45 -2.95 36.84 47.31
C ASP A 45 -3.95 37.60 46.40
N LYS A 46 -5.23 37.44 46.77
CA LYS A 46 -6.58 37.89 46.28
C LYS A 46 -6.81 39.43 46.19
N PRO A 47 -8.02 40.00 45.83
CA PRO A 47 -9.35 39.42 45.50
C PRO A 47 -10.11 40.03 44.29
N ARG A 48 -11.15 39.33 43.77
CA ARG A 48 -12.44 39.97 43.42
C ARG A 48 -13.58 38.96 43.44
N SER A 49 -14.62 39.37 44.16
CA SER A 49 -15.90 38.72 44.42
C SER A 49 -16.71 38.43 43.16
N HIS A 50 -17.24 37.22 43.05
CA HIS A 50 -18.59 37.01 42.53
C HIS A 50 -19.22 35.82 43.26
N GLU A 51 -20.35 36.09 43.90
CA GLU A 51 -21.25 35.14 44.50
C GLU A 51 -21.88 34.26 43.41
N SER A 52 -21.86 32.94 43.60
CA SER A 52 -23.07 32.13 43.65
C SER A 52 -22.75 30.74 44.23
N PRO A 53 -23.59 30.21 45.13
CA PRO A 53 -23.41 28.89 45.71
C PRO A 53 -24.07 27.80 44.85
N GLU A 54 -23.72 26.55 45.16
CA GLU A 54 -24.33 25.28 44.72
C GLU A 54 -23.73 24.59 43.48
N GLY A 55 -23.16 23.41 43.73
CA GLY A 55 -22.68 22.47 42.70
C GLY A 55 -21.31 21.85 42.94
N ILE A 56 -20.91 21.57 44.19
CA ILE A 56 -19.57 20.99 44.49
C ILE A 56 -19.50 19.46 44.28
N GLU A 57 -20.60 18.74 44.06
CA GLU A 57 -20.55 17.26 44.07
C GLU A 57 -20.24 16.55 42.73
N ASN A 58 -19.91 17.25 41.63
CA ASN A 58 -19.71 16.59 40.32
C ASN A 58 -18.31 16.69 39.69
N LYS A 59 -17.32 17.30 40.35
CA LYS A 59 -15.97 17.46 39.77
C LYS A 59 -15.10 16.20 39.86
N GLU A 60 -15.27 15.37 40.90
CA GLU A 60 -14.49 14.12 41.05
C GLU A 60 -14.91 13.04 40.03
N ASN A 61 -16.20 12.95 39.69
CA ASN A 61 -16.67 11.99 38.70
C ASN A 61 -16.24 12.36 37.26
N GLN A 62 -16.06 13.66 36.95
CA GLN A 62 -15.59 14.12 35.64
C GLN A 62 -14.09 13.88 35.43
N SER A 63 -13.26 14.03 36.46
CA SER A 63 -11.83 13.75 36.37
C SER A 63 -11.54 12.26 36.23
N GLU A 64 -12.28 11.39 36.93
CA GLU A 64 -12.15 9.95 36.77
C GLU A 64 -12.56 9.46 35.38
N ALA A 65 -13.66 9.98 34.83
CA ALA A 65 -14.11 9.63 33.48
C ALA A 65 -13.09 10.07 32.41
N ALA A 66 -12.50 11.25 32.55
CA ALA A 66 -11.43 11.73 31.67
C ALA A 66 -10.19 10.82 31.75
N VAL A 67 -9.73 10.47 32.95
CA VAL A 67 -8.59 9.57 33.15
C VAL A 67 -8.86 8.17 32.60
N LYS A 68 -10.06 7.62 32.79
CA LYS A 68 -10.47 6.32 32.22
C LYS A 68 -10.48 6.38 30.69
N ASN A 69 -11.01 7.46 30.11
CA ASN A 69 -10.99 7.66 28.67
C ASN A 69 -9.57 7.78 28.10
N ASP A 70 -8.67 8.46 28.79
CA ASP A 70 -7.28 8.60 28.35
C ASP A 70 -6.50 7.29 28.48
N LYS A 71 -6.77 6.47 29.50
CA LYS A 71 -6.26 5.09 29.60
C LYS A 71 -6.75 4.22 28.44
N ILE A 72 -8.03 4.33 28.08
CA ILE A 72 -8.61 3.58 26.95
C ILE A 72 -7.99 4.03 25.63
N LYS A 73 -7.85 5.35 25.40
CA LYS A 73 -7.22 5.89 24.19
C LYS A 73 -5.76 5.45 24.07
N SER A 74 -4.99 5.56 25.16
CA SER A 74 -3.58 5.15 25.18
C SER A 74 -3.42 3.65 24.97
N GLN A 75 -4.29 2.81 25.54
CA GLN A 75 -4.31 1.37 25.25
C GLN A 75 -4.60 1.08 23.78
N ARG A 76 -5.64 1.70 23.20
CA ARG A 76 -5.97 1.53 21.77
C ARG A 76 -4.82 1.94 20.86
N LEU A 77 -4.15 3.03 21.20
CA LEU A 77 -2.98 3.54 20.48
C LEU A 77 -1.78 2.58 20.61
N TYR A 78 -1.55 2.06 21.81
CA TYR A 78 -0.50 1.07 22.04
C TYR A 78 -0.75 -0.24 21.28
N ASP A 79 -2.00 -0.72 21.26
CA ASP A 79 -2.40 -1.90 20.51
C ASP A 79 -2.28 -1.68 19.00
N ALA A 80 -2.60 -0.47 18.51
CA ALA A 80 -2.40 -0.10 17.12
C ALA A 80 -0.91 -0.12 16.75
N TYR A 81 -0.04 0.43 17.59
CA TYR A 81 1.41 0.39 17.36
C TYR A 81 1.97 -1.03 17.38
N LYS A 82 1.50 -1.89 18.29
CA LYS A 82 1.88 -3.31 18.28
C LYS A 82 1.54 -3.97 16.94
N LYS A 83 0.32 -3.76 16.44
CA LYS A 83 -0.11 -4.30 15.14
C LYS A 83 0.74 -3.76 14.00
N GLU A 84 1.04 -2.46 14.00
CA GLU A 84 1.90 -1.84 13.00
C GLU A 84 3.32 -2.42 13.01
N ILE A 85 3.91 -2.66 14.19
CA ILE A 85 5.22 -3.31 14.31
C ILE A 85 5.19 -4.72 13.72
N ASP A 86 4.14 -5.49 14.01
CA ASP A 86 4.00 -6.86 13.49
C ASP A 86 3.77 -6.86 11.97
N ASP A 87 3.00 -5.91 11.44
CA ASP A 87 2.83 -5.71 10.00
C ASP A 87 4.15 -5.42 9.30
N ILE A 88 4.95 -4.51 9.86
CA ILE A 88 6.27 -4.16 9.31
C ILE A 88 7.21 -5.37 9.33
N ARG A 89 7.22 -6.17 10.41
CA ARG A 89 8.02 -7.39 10.48
C ARG A 89 7.63 -8.38 9.39
N ARG A 90 6.32 -8.64 9.25
CA ARG A 90 5.78 -9.52 8.21
C ARG A 90 6.16 -9.06 6.80
N GLU A 91 6.02 -7.77 6.52
CA GLU A 91 6.35 -7.22 5.21
C GLU A 91 7.83 -7.38 4.87
N LYS A 92 8.72 -7.16 5.85
CA LYS A 92 10.16 -7.36 5.67
C LYS A 92 10.50 -8.82 5.38
N VAL A 93 9.98 -9.75 6.18
CA VAL A 93 10.18 -11.19 5.98
C VAL A 93 9.68 -11.62 4.60
N PHE A 94 8.49 -11.16 4.21
CA PHE A 94 7.93 -11.46 2.88
C PHE A 94 8.84 -10.96 1.75
N LYS A 95 9.31 -9.71 1.82
CA LYS A 95 10.22 -9.11 0.83
C LYS A 95 11.56 -9.84 0.75
N ASP A 96 12.12 -10.20 1.90
CA ASP A 96 13.40 -10.93 1.97
C ASP A 96 13.28 -12.31 1.33
N ILE A 97 12.21 -13.06 1.63
CA ILE A 97 11.97 -14.37 1.01
C ILE A 97 11.71 -14.22 -0.48
N GLN A 98 10.94 -13.22 -0.89
CA GLN A 98 10.71 -12.91 -2.30
C GLN A 98 12.04 -12.66 -3.03
N ALA A 99 12.97 -11.92 -2.44
CA ALA A 99 14.29 -11.68 -3.01
C ALA A 99 15.15 -12.95 -3.12
N ARG A 100 15.12 -13.82 -2.11
CA ARG A 100 15.81 -15.12 -2.17
C ARG A 100 15.23 -16.04 -3.24
N ILE A 101 13.90 -16.05 -3.40
CA ILE A 101 13.23 -16.81 -4.46
C ILE A 101 13.60 -16.27 -5.85
N THR A 102 13.75 -14.97 -6.04
CA THR A 102 14.17 -14.41 -7.34
C THR A 102 15.63 -14.70 -7.66
N GLN A 103 16.51 -14.74 -6.66
CA GLN A 103 17.87 -15.28 -6.78
C GLN A 103 17.83 -16.80 -7.09
N GLY A 104 16.71 -17.44 -6.75
CA GLY A 104 16.42 -18.83 -7.05
C GLY A 104 17.01 -19.79 -6.01
N GLU A 105 17.18 -19.29 -4.78
CA GLU A 105 17.39 -20.08 -3.58
C GLU A 105 16.07 -20.74 -3.15
N TYR A 106 16.18 -21.92 -2.55
CA TYR A 106 15.04 -22.58 -1.91
C TYR A 106 14.87 -22.06 -0.48
N VAL A 107 13.67 -21.56 -0.16
CA VAL A 107 13.34 -21.09 1.18
C VAL A 107 12.13 -21.88 1.73
N PRO A 108 12.29 -22.64 2.83
CA PRO A 108 11.17 -23.34 3.45
C PRO A 108 10.20 -22.35 4.12
N LEU A 109 8.94 -22.34 3.68
CA LEU A 109 7.91 -21.42 4.19
C LEU A 109 7.39 -21.79 5.59
N LEU A 110 7.71 -22.98 6.10
CA LEU A 110 7.30 -23.46 7.42
C LEU A 110 8.03 -22.72 8.56
N ASP A 111 9.24 -22.24 8.29
CA ASP A 111 10.10 -21.57 9.28
C ASP A 111 9.61 -20.15 9.61
N TYR A 112 8.60 -19.65 8.89
CA TYR A 112 8.08 -18.30 8.99
C TYR A 112 6.60 -18.30 9.38
N PRO A 113 6.27 -18.50 10.67
CA PRO A 113 4.89 -18.55 11.15
C PRO A 113 4.17 -17.20 11.03
N GLU A 114 4.93 -16.11 10.96
CA GLU A 114 4.40 -14.74 10.86
C GLU A 114 3.71 -14.48 9.51
N LEU A 115 4.03 -15.25 8.47
CA LEU A 115 3.44 -15.04 7.14
C LEU A 115 1.96 -15.45 7.11
N LEU A 116 1.14 -14.59 6.51
CA LEU A 116 -0.23 -14.94 6.18
C LEU A 116 -0.27 -16.12 5.22
N ARG A 117 -1.37 -16.88 5.26
CA ARG A 117 -1.58 -18.00 4.34
C ARG A 117 -1.51 -17.56 2.88
N GLU A 118 -2.17 -16.44 2.55
CA GLU A 118 -2.15 -15.86 1.20
C GLU A 118 -0.73 -15.49 0.76
N GLN A 119 0.05 -14.88 1.65
CA GLN A 119 1.45 -14.55 1.39
C GLN A 119 2.30 -15.81 1.11
N ARG A 120 2.07 -16.89 1.86
CA ARG A 120 2.75 -18.18 1.63
C ARG A 120 2.36 -18.77 0.28
N GLU A 121 1.09 -18.74 -0.10
CA GLU A 121 0.61 -19.23 -1.39
C GLU A 121 1.23 -18.42 -2.55
N VAL A 122 1.32 -17.09 -2.41
CA VAL A 122 1.99 -16.21 -3.39
C VAL A 122 3.48 -16.57 -3.54
N LEU A 123 4.21 -16.73 -2.43
CA LEU A 123 5.63 -17.09 -2.47
C LEU A 123 5.85 -18.48 -3.07
N ALA A 124 4.98 -19.45 -2.75
CA ALA A 124 5.03 -20.79 -3.33
C ALA A 124 4.81 -20.76 -4.86
N ALA A 125 3.82 -20.00 -5.33
CA ALA A 125 3.56 -19.81 -6.76
C ALA A 125 4.74 -19.12 -7.46
N GLN A 126 5.32 -18.09 -6.83
CA GLN A 126 6.48 -17.40 -7.37
C GLN A 126 7.69 -18.34 -7.49
N TYR A 127 7.94 -19.17 -6.47
CA TYR A 127 8.99 -20.18 -6.50
C TYR A 127 8.79 -21.17 -7.65
N GLN A 128 7.57 -21.69 -7.83
CA GLN A 128 7.25 -22.58 -8.94
C GLN A 128 7.50 -21.92 -10.30
N ALA A 129 7.07 -20.67 -10.47
CA ALA A 129 7.30 -19.92 -11.71
C ALA A 129 8.79 -19.73 -12.02
N VAL A 130 9.62 -19.40 -11.02
CA VAL A 130 11.08 -19.28 -11.19
C VAL A 130 11.70 -20.63 -11.56
N GLN A 131 11.27 -21.71 -10.94
CA GLN A 131 11.75 -23.06 -11.25
C GLN A 131 11.39 -23.47 -12.68
N GLU A 132 10.16 -23.20 -13.13
CA GLU A 132 9.75 -23.46 -14.51
C GLU A 132 10.58 -22.67 -15.51
N GLN A 133 10.82 -21.39 -15.25
CA GLN A 133 11.69 -20.56 -16.08
C GLN A 133 13.10 -21.14 -16.19
N LYS A 134 13.70 -21.54 -15.07
CA LYS A 134 15.02 -22.22 -15.07
C LYS A 134 14.98 -23.51 -15.89
N ARG A 135 13.97 -24.36 -15.72
CA ARG A 135 13.81 -25.61 -16.48
C ARG A 135 13.65 -25.37 -17.98
N VAL A 136 12.90 -24.35 -18.39
CA VAL A 136 12.74 -23.98 -19.81
C VAL A 136 14.06 -23.45 -20.39
N GLN A 137 14.81 -22.65 -19.64
CA GLN A 137 16.13 -22.17 -20.07
C GLN A 137 17.11 -23.31 -20.26
N ILE A 138 17.19 -24.25 -19.31
CA ILE A 138 18.05 -25.45 -19.42
C ILE A 138 17.67 -26.26 -20.67
N LYS A 139 16.38 -26.55 -20.87
CA LYS A 139 15.90 -27.26 -22.08
C LYS A 139 16.22 -26.53 -23.38
N ARG A 140 16.25 -25.20 -23.38
CA ARG A 140 16.65 -24.39 -24.55
C ARG A 140 18.16 -24.45 -24.80
N GLN A 141 18.97 -24.47 -23.74
CA GLN A 141 20.42 -24.61 -23.85
C GLN A 141 20.81 -26.03 -24.30
N GLU A 142 20.17 -27.06 -23.75
CA GLU A 142 20.38 -28.47 -24.13
C GLU A 142 19.95 -28.77 -25.58
N LYS A 143 18.93 -28.06 -26.09
CA LYS A 143 18.52 -28.18 -27.51
C LYS A 143 19.52 -27.55 -28.49
N GLY A 144 20.68 -27.08 -28.02
CA GLY A 144 21.71 -26.49 -28.84
C GLY A 144 21.29 -25.13 -29.38
N THR A 145 22.29 -24.30 -29.73
CA THR A 145 22.13 -23.02 -30.42
C THR A 145 20.92 -23.00 -31.32
N PRO A 146 20.08 -21.94 -31.34
CA PRO A 146 19.09 -21.82 -32.40
C PRO A 146 19.89 -21.93 -33.69
N GLN A 147 19.68 -23.02 -34.45
CA GLN A 147 20.01 -23.01 -35.85
C GLN A 147 19.40 -21.71 -36.34
N ILE A 148 20.25 -20.80 -36.83
CA ILE A 148 19.82 -19.52 -37.37
C ILE A 148 18.79 -19.91 -38.42
N ALA A 149 17.51 -19.88 -38.04
CA ALA A 149 16.42 -20.05 -38.96
C ALA A 149 16.49 -18.76 -39.76
N THR A 150 17.29 -18.80 -40.82
CA THR A 150 17.36 -17.78 -41.84
C THR A 150 15.91 -17.51 -42.19
N LYS A 151 15.41 -16.37 -41.71
CA LYS A 151 14.05 -15.92 -42.00
C LYS A 151 13.88 -16.15 -43.50
N PRO A 152 12.87 -16.90 -43.97
CA PRO A 152 12.67 -17.05 -45.40
C PRO A 152 12.52 -15.63 -45.93
N SER A 153 13.54 -15.20 -46.68
CA SER A 153 13.59 -13.88 -47.29
C SER A 153 12.24 -13.68 -47.96
N ARG A 154 11.66 -12.50 -47.72
CA ARG A 154 10.38 -12.05 -48.24
C ARG A 154 10.42 -12.05 -49.76
N ARG A 155 10.34 -13.24 -50.38
CA ARG A 155 10.03 -13.39 -51.79
C ARG A 155 8.54 -13.13 -51.91
N MET A 156 8.27 -11.90 -52.31
CA MET A 156 7.09 -11.43 -53.02
C MET A 156 6.31 -12.57 -53.72
N ILE A 157 5.38 -13.21 -53.00
CA ILE A 157 4.34 -14.09 -53.57
C ILE A 157 2.99 -13.70 -52.94
N ALA A 158 2.73 -12.39 -52.86
CA ALA A 158 1.40 -11.86 -52.60
C ALA A 158 0.72 -11.65 -53.96
N GLY A 159 0.11 -12.71 -54.51
CA GLY A 159 -0.68 -12.57 -55.74
C GLY A 159 -1.14 -13.88 -56.39
N GLN A 160 -0.29 -14.92 -56.42
CA GLN A 160 -0.59 -16.12 -57.22
C GLN A 160 -1.60 -17.08 -56.57
N LYS A 161 -1.54 -17.28 -55.25
CA LYS A 161 -2.46 -18.23 -54.59
C LYS A 161 -3.92 -17.76 -54.61
N THR A 162 -4.17 -16.47 -54.58
CA THR A 162 -5.52 -15.89 -54.60
C THR A 162 -6.15 -15.89 -56.01
N GLN A 163 -5.34 -15.87 -57.07
CA GLN A 163 -5.83 -15.96 -58.45
C GLN A 163 -6.25 -17.39 -58.82
N MET A 164 -5.47 -18.39 -58.42
CA MET A 164 -5.77 -19.81 -58.67
C MET A 164 -7.07 -20.27 -58.00
N GLN A 165 -7.40 -19.74 -56.80
CA GLN A 165 -8.68 -20.02 -56.15
C GLN A 165 -9.88 -19.42 -56.89
N ARG A 166 -9.71 -18.25 -57.54
CA ARG A 166 -10.79 -17.60 -58.31
C ARG A 166 -11.07 -18.31 -59.64
N GLU A 167 -10.07 -18.94 -60.24
CA GLU A 167 -10.26 -19.75 -61.45
C GLU A 167 -10.95 -21.08 -61.14
N GLN A 168 -10.67 -21.69 -59.97
CA GLN A 168 -11.32 -22.94 -59.54
C GLN A 168 -12.81 -22.76 -59.19
N THR A 169 -13.22 -21.60 -58.68
CA THR A 169 -14.63 -21.34 -58.30
C THR A 169 -15.46 -20.70 -59.40
N ARG A 170 -14.97 -20.64 -60.64
CA ARG A 170 -15.75 -20.17 -61.80
C ARG A 170 -16.66 -21.29 -62.34
N VAL A 171 -17.38 -21.95 -61.44
CA VAL A 171 -18.53 -22.78 -61.79
C VAL A 171 -19.76 -21.88 -61.76
N GLU A 172 -20.53 -21.98 -62.83
CA GLU A 172 -21.61 -21.11 -63.26
C GLU A 172 -22.60 -20.80 -62.13
N LYS A 173 -23.01 -19.52 -62.04
CA LYS A 173 -24.09 -19.10 -61.14
C LYS A 173 -25.33 -19.96 -61.46
N PRO A 174 -25.94 -20.67 -60.49
CA PRO A 174 -27.21 -21.33 -60.75
C PRO A 174 -28.25 -20.26 -61.08
N MET A 175 -28.97 -20.45 -62.18
CA MET A 175 -30.09 -19.57 -62.53
C MET A 175 -31.15 -19.66 -61.42
N PRO A 176 -31.73 -18.53 -60.99
CA PRO A 176 -32.77 -18.54 -59.98
C PRO A 176 -33.97 -19.35 -60.50
N PRO A 177 -34.65 -20.13 -59.64
CA PRO A 177 -35.83 -20.87 -60.05
C PRO A 177 -36.95 -19.90 -60.45
N SER A 178 -37.39 -20.00 -61.70
CA SER A 178 -38.58 -19.33 -62.21
C SER A 178 -39.80 -20.19 -61.84
N GLY A 179 -40.68 -19.67 -60.99
CA GLY A 179 -41.98 -20.30 -60.67
C GLY A 179 -42.29 -20.30 -59.19
#